data_AF-A0A1I3A091-F1
#
_entry.id   AF-A0A1I3A091-F1
#
_cell.length_a   1.000
_cell.length_b   1.000
_cell.length_c   1.000
_cell.angle_alpha   90.00
_cell.angle_beta   90.00
_cell.angle_gamma   90.00
#
_symmetry.space_group_name_H-M   'P 1'
#
loop_
_entity.id
_entity.type
_entity.pdbx_description
1 polymer ?
#
loop_
_entity_poly.entity_id
_entity_poly.type
_entity_poly.pdbx_seq_one_letter_code
_entity_poly.pdbx_strand_id
1 'polypeptide(L)'
;MFEQHPQPPNSRWISVIFLQGEHAEEVLGMINRSGPTVASQFLREWDHGEETTEAALTNGYVYDHIPAGTTDRTIEDAASPYALTYSTQFRYVSLLRRYPVAPDWEPAPAPATTPAIRTRHGADIWAPTRDRATNMAGHTVAL
;
A
#
# COMPACT_ATOMS: atom_id res chain seq x y z
N MET A 1 -15.93 9.19 29.94
CA MET A 1 -14.49 9.17 29.58
C MET A 1 -14.08 7.71 29.49
N PHE A 2 -13.96 7.19 28.28
CA PHE A 2 -13.24 5.96 27.97
C PHE A 2 -12.43 6.28 26.72
N GLU A 3 -11.20 6.69 26.92
CA GLU A 3 -10.21 6.72 25.84
C GLU A 3 -10.00 5.26 25.46
N GLN A 4 -10.68 4.82 24.41
CA GLN A 4 -10.35 3.58 23.71
C GLN A 4 -8.94 3.80 23.16
N HIS A 5 -7.90 3.47 23.95
CA HIS A 5 -6.56 3.35 23.41
C HIS A 5 -6.68 2.37 22.24
N PRO A 6 -6.40 2.77 20.98
CA PRO A 6 -6.27 1.79 19.92
C PRO A 6 -5.11 0.90 20.35
N GLN A 7 -5.41 -0.34 20.72
CA GLN A 7 -4.33 -1.30 20.93
C GLN A 7 -3.52 -1.30 19.63
N PRO A 8 -2.19 -1.12 19.68
CA PRO A 8 -1.40 -1.24 18.48
C PRO A 8 -1.73 -2.60 17.87
N PRO A 9 -1.84 -2.70 16.53
CA PRO A 9 -2.07 -3.98 15.87
C PRO A 9 -1.10 -4.99 16.47
N ASN A 10 -1.65 -6.05 17.04
CA ASN A 10 -0.88 -7.14 17.60
C ASN A 10 -0.02 -7.83 16.53
N SER A 11 -0.21 -7.54 15.23
CA SER A 11 0.66 -7.95 14.13
C SER A 11 0.50 -7.04 12.92
N ARG A 12 1.62 -6.58 12.33
CA ARG A 12 1.63 -5.89 11.02
C ARG A 12 1.97 -6.88 9.91
N TRP A 13 1.66 -6.50 8.68
CA TRP A 13 1.93 -7.26 7.47
C TRP A 13 2.79 -6.43 6.52
N ILE A 14 3.80 -7.04 5.92
CA ILE A 14 4.59 -6.44 4.86
C ILE A 14 4.24 -7.10 3.52
N SER A 15 4.20 -6.31 2.44
CA SER A 15 4.09 -6.88 1.09
C SER A 15 5.44 -7.48 0.69
N VAL A 16 5.48 -8.79 0.51
CA VAL A 16 6.68 -9.50 -0.01
C VAL A 16 6.78 -9.26 -1.51
N ILE A 17 5.69 -9.54 -2.21
CA ILE A 17 5.60 -9.39 -3.65
C ILE A 17 4.17 -9.02 -4.03
N PHE A 18 4.05 -8.13 -5.01
CA PHE A 18 2.81 -7.74 -5.62
C PHE A 18 2.93 -7.91 -7.13
N LEU A 19 2.13 -8.80 -7.68
CA LEU A 19 2.07 -9.09 -9.11
C LEU A 19 0.73 -8.58 -9.64
N GLN A 20 0.78 -7.96 -10.82
CA GLN A 20 -0.41 -7.49 -11.54
C GLN A 20 -0.24 -7.74 -13.05
N GLY A 21 -1.36 -7.86 -13.76
CA GLY A 21 -1.33 -8.03 -15.21
C GLY A 21 -0.77 -9.40 -15.59
N GLU A 22 0.11 -9.46 -16.58
CA GLU A 22 0.62 -10.73 -17.12
C GLU A 22 1.28 -11.62 -16.05
N HIS A 23 2.08 -11.03 -15.16
CA HIS A 23 2.73 -11.77 -14.08
C HIS A 23 1.73 -12.34 -13.07
N ALA A 24 0.63 -11.62 -12.81
CA ALA A 24 -0.43 -12.15 -11.97
C ALA A 24 -1.21 -13.25 -12.67
N GLU A 25 -1.47 -13.15 -13.98
CA GLU A 25 -2.21 -14.16 -14.74
C GLU A 25 -1.54 -15.53 -14.70
N GLU A 26 -0.20 -15.57 -14.75
CA GLU A 26 0.57 -16.81 -14.61
C GLU A 26 0.29 -17.48 -13.26
N VAL A 27 0.38 -16.70 -12.17
CA VAL A 27 0.15 -17.20 -10.82
C VAL A 27 -1.33 -17.51 -10.57
N LEU A 28 -2.26 -16.73 -11.10
CA LEU A 28 -3.70 -17.01 -11.05
C LEU A 28 -4.04 -18.32 -11.80
N GLY A 29 -3.39 -18.56 -12.93
CA GLY A 29 -3.46 -19.83 -13.66
C GLY A 29 -2.94 -21.00 -12.83
N MET A 30 -1.83 -20.80 -12.10
CA MET A 30 -1.30 -21.78 -11.15
C MET A 30 -2.26 -22.04 -9.99
N ILE A 31 -2.86 -21.00 -9.40
CA ILE A 31 -3.87 -21.10 -8.33
C ILE A 31 -5.06 -21.93 -8.83
N ASN A 32 -5.54 -21.67 -10.05
CA ASN A 32 -6.69 -22.40 -10.62
C ASN A 32 -6.38 -23.88 -10.91
N ARG A 33 -5.13 -24.21 -11.28
CA ARG A 33 -4.73 -25.58 -11.64
C ARG A 33 -4.31 -26.42 -10.43
N SER A 34 -3.52 -25.83 -9.54
CA SER A 34 -2.80 -26.53 -8.47
C SER A 34 -3.23 -26.09 -7.07
N GLY A 35 -4.08 -25.07 -6.97
CA GLY A 35 -4.59 -24.54 -5.72
C GLY A 35 -3.74 -23.39 -5.14
N PRO A 36 -4.31 -22.60 -4.23
CA PRO A 36 -3.66 -21.42 -3.66
C PRO A 36 -2.45 -21.77 -2.79
N THR A 37 -2.42 -22.95 -2.15
CA THR A 37 -1.28 -23.38 -1.34
C THR A 37 -0.01 -23.52 -2.17
N VAL A 38 -0.10 -24.08 -3.38
CA VAL A 38 1.05 -24.23 -4.27
C VAL A 38 1.56 -22.88 -4.74
N ALA A 39 0.65 -21.96 -5.11
CA ALA A 39 1.03 -20.62 -5.50
C ALA A 39 1.67 -19.82 -4.35
N SER A 40 1.17 -19.98 -3.12
CA SER A 40 1.81 -19.38 -1.93
C SER A 40 3.23 -19.89 -1.77
N GLN A 41 3.47 -21.20 -1.89
CA GLN A 41 4.82 -21.80 -1.81
C GLN A 41 5.75 -21.25 -2.89
N PHE A 42 5.27 -21.11 -4.13
CA PHE A 42 6.05 -20.54 -5.24
C PHE A 42 6.43 -19.07 -4.99
N LEU A 43 5.49 -18.25 -4.53
CA LEU A 43 5.76 -16.83 -4.23
C LEU A 43 6.70 -16.64 -3.05
N ARG A 44 6.75 -17.59 -2.10
CA ARG A 44 7.69 -17.55 -0.98
C ARG A 44 9.15 -17.69 -1.42
N GLU A 45 9.41 -18.25 -2.60
CA GLU A 45 10.78 -18.31 -3.16
C GLU A 45 11.32 -16.92 -3.52
N TRP A 46 10.44 -15.92 -3.64
CA TRP A 46 10.79 -14.51 -3.89
C TRP A 46 10.97 -13.70 -2.60
N ASP A 47 10.72 -14.29 -1.42
CA ASP A 47 11.00 -13.65 -0.14
C ASP A 47 12.49 -13.74 0.16
N HIS A 48 13.23 -12.66 -0.08
CA HIS A 48 14.65 -12.53 0.27
C HIS A 48 14.86 -12.18 1.76
N GLY A 49 13.83 -12.30 2.58
CA GLY A 49 13.88 -12.09 4.02
C GLY A 49 14.03 -10.61 4.39
N GLU A 50 15.21 -10.23 4.89
CA GLU A 50 15.47 -8.87 5.35
C GLU A 50 15.46 -7.86 4.21
N GLU A 51 16.04 -8.18 3.05
CA GLU A 51 16.05 -7.28 1.89
C GLU A 51 14.62 -6.91 1.46
N THR A 52 13.73 -7.90 1.38
CA THR A 52 12.31 -7.69 1.07
C THR A 52 11.62 -6.87 2.17
N THR A 53 11.98 -7.11 3.43
CA THR A 53 11.44 -6.36 4.57
C THR A 53 11.84 -4.89 4.53
N GLU A 54 13.12 -4.59 4.31
CA GLU A 54 13.63 -3.23 4.19
C GLU A 54 13.04 -2.52 2.97
N ALA A 55 12.91 -3.22 1.84
CA ALA A 55 12.24 -2.69 0.66
C ALA A 55 10.78 -2.35 0.96
N ALA A 56 10.04 -3.23 1.63
CA ALA A 56 8.65 -2.97 2.00
C ALA A 56 8.53 -1.79 2.97
N LEU A 57 9.40 -1.69 3.98
CA LEU A 57 9.44 -0.58 4.93
C LEU A 57 9.76 0.75 4.25
N THR A 58 10.77 0.76 3.37
CA THR A 58 11.22 1.95 2.63
C THR A 58 10.15 2.47 1.68
N ASN A 59 9.44 1.56 1.00
CA ASN A 59 8.36 1.92 0.08
C ASN A 59 7.02 2.16 0.80
N GLY A 60 6.92 1.86 2.10
CA GLY A 60 5.69 2.00 2.87
C GLY A 60 4.65 0.90 2.59
N TYR A 61 5.05 -0.25 2.06
CA TYR A 61 4.19 -1.42 1.86
C TYR A 61 3.98 -2.22 3.15
N VAL A 62 3.63 -1.51 4.22
CA VAL A 62 3.34 -2.06 5.55
C VAL A 62 1.90 -1.79 5.87
N TYR A 63 1.20 -2.84 6.30
CA TYR A 63 -0.21 -2.81 6.59
C TYR A 63 -0.48 -3.26 8.03
N ASP A 64 -1.49 -2.65 8.62
CA ASP A 64 -1.99 -2.99 9.96
C ASP A 64 -2.78 -4.32 9.94
N HIS A 65 -3.51 -4.55 8.85
CA HIS A 65 -4.28 -5.75 8.56
C HIS A 65 -4.05 -6.17 7.10
N ILE A 66 -4.46 -7.38 6.74
CA ILE A 66 -4.35 -7.85 5.35
C ILE A 66 -5.25 -6.97 4.47
N PRO A 67 -4.72 -6.28 3.45
CA PRO A 67 -5.49 -5.44 2.54
C PRO A 67 -6.28 -6.34 1.58
N ALA A 68 -7.46 -6.77 2.02
CA ALA A 68 -8.40 -7.55 1.22
C ALA A 68 -9.73 -6.81 1.10
N GLY A 69 -10.13 -6.50 -0.13
CA GLY A 69 -11.44 -6.00 -0.46
C GLY A 69 -12.47 -7.13 -0.61
N THR A 70 -13.73 -6.76 -0.85
CA THR A 70 -14.86 -7.69 -0.92
C THR A 70 -14.74 -8.72 -2.05
N THR A 71 -14.01 -8.40 -3.11
CA THR A 71 -13.80 -9.28 -4.27
C THR A 71 -12.58 -10.19 -4.11
N ASP A 72 -11.75 -9.93 -3.09
CA ASP A 72 -10.44 -10.52 -2.99
C ASP A 72 -10.48 -11.79 -2.15
N ARG A 73 -9.72 -12.79 -2.59
CA ARG A 73 -9.58 -14.04 -1.87
C ARG A 73 -8.31 -14.02 -1.06
N THR A 74 -8.46 -14.21 0.25
CA THR A 74 -7.36 -14.27 1.20
C THR A 74 -7.20 -15.69 1.71
N ILE A 75 -5.98 -16.20 1.65
CA ILE A 75 -5.60 -17.52 2.15
C ILE A 75 -4.49 -17.31 3.17
N GLU A 76 -4.84 -17.54 4.42
CA GLU A 76 -3.90 -17.52 5.54
C GLU A 76 -3.60 -18.96 5.95
N ASP A 77 -2.32 -19.26 6.16
CA ASP A 77 -1.91 -20.56 6.67
C ASP A 77 -1.61 -20.44 8.17
N ALA A 78 -2.33 -21.17 9.02
CA ALA A 78 -2.14 -21.07 10.46
C ALA A 78 -0.74 -21.54 10.93
N ALA A 79 -0.04 -22.32 10.11
CA ALA A 79 1.32 -22.81 10.39
C ALA A 79 2.41 -21.90 9.80
N SER A 80 2.06 -20.87 9.02
CA SER A 80 3.02 -20.01 8.32
C SER A 80 2.70 -18.53 8.54
N PRO A 81 3.71 -17.65 8.65
CA PRO A 81 3.48 -16.21 8.78
C PRO A 81 3.08 -15.55 7.45
N TYR A 82 2.52 -16.29 6.50
CA TYR A 82 2.24 -15.80 5.15
C TYR A 82 0.74 -15.77 4.88
N ALA A 83 0.30 -14.71 4.22
CA ALA A 83 -1.05 -14.55 3.71
C ALA A 83 -0.99 -14.28 2.21
N LEU A 84 -1.71 -15.09 1.44
CA LEU A 84 -1.86 -14.91 0.00
C LEU A 84 -3.18 -14.19 -0.28
N THR A 85 -3.12 -13.03 -0.92
CA THR A 85 -4.30 -12.29 -1.36
C THR A 85 -4.33 -12.24 -2.88
N TYR A 86 -5.44 -12.60 -3.51
CA TYR A 86 -5.54 -12.56 -4.96
C TYR A 86 -6.94 -12.18 -5.42
N SER A 87 -7.01 -11.57 -6.60
CA SER A 87 -8.26 -11.15 -7.22
C SER A 87 -8.25 -11.52 -8.69
N THR A 88 -9.14 -12.43 -9.09
CA THR A 88 -9.31 -12.78 -10.50
C THR A 88 -9.98 -11.67 -11.30
N GLN A 89 -10.81 -10.84 -10.65
CA GLN A 89 -11.48 -9.70 -11.29
C GLN A 89 -10.49 -8.59 -11.64
N PHE A 90 -9.60 -8.25 -10.70
CA PHE A 90 -8.60 -7.19 -10.87
C PHE A 90 -7.24 -7.69 -11.35
N ARG A 91 -7.09 -9.00 -11.57
CA ARG A 91 -5.89 -9.69 -12.06
C ARG A 91 -4.64 -9.28 -11.28
N TYR A 92 -4.69 -9.47 -9.97
CA TYR A 92 -3.54 -9.28 -9.10
C TYR A 92 -3.38 -10.41 -8.11
N VAL A 93 -2.14 -10.60 -7.67
CA VAL A 93 -1.74 -11.53 -6.62
C VAL A 93 -0.73 -10.84 -5.71
N SER A 94 -0.92 -10.93 -4.41
CA SER A 94 -0.01 -10.38 -3.41
C SER A 94 0.28 -11.41 -2.35
N LEU A 95 1.57 -11.59 -2.05
CA LEU A 95 2.00 -12.35 -0.88
C LEU A 95 2.38 -11.37 0.22
N LEU A 96 1.77 -11.54 1.38
CA LEU A 96 2.09 -10.79 2.58
C LEU A 96 2.79 -11.67 3.60
N ARG A 97 3.71 -11.08 4.34
CA ARG A 97 4.39 -11.72 5.47
C ARG A 97 4.08 -10.96 6.75
N ARG A 98 3.74 -11.70 7.80
CA ARG A 98 3.49 -11.18 9.13
C ARG A 98 4.81 -10.74 9.74
N TYR A 99 4.88 -9.47 10.10
CA TYR A 99 6.04 -8.84 10.69
C TYR A 99 5.71 -8.44 12.14
N PRO A 100 6.44 -8.98 13.13
CA PRO A 100 6.22 -8.62 14.53
C PRO A 100 6.65 -7.17 14.74
N VAL A 101 5.71 -6.34 15.17
CA VAL A 101 6.04 -5.00 15.65
C VAL A 101 6.66 -5.19 17.02
N ALA A 102 7.96 -4.89 17.15
CA ALA A 102 8.52 -4.72 18.47
C ALA A 102 7.66 -3.67 19.21
N PRO A 103 7.30 -3.89 20.49
CA PRO A 103 6.44 -2.96 21.24
C PRO A 103 7.04 -1.55 21.40
N ASP A 104 8.26 -1.32 20.90
CA ASP A 104 9.01 -0.06 20.91
C ASP A 104 8.88 0.74 19.59
N TRP A 105 7.84 0.51 18.77
CA TRP A 105 7.44 1.54 17.80
C TRP A 105 6.58 2.57 18.55
N GLU A 106 7.23 3.39 19.37
CA GLU A 106 6.64 4.68 19.72
C GLU A 106 6.84 5.55 18.47
N PRO A 107 5.77 5.99 17.77
CA PRO A 107 5.96 6.98 16.73
C PRO A 107 6.64 8.17 17.40
N ALA A 108 7.86 8.51 16.97
CA ALA A 108 8.55 9.69 17.46
C ALA A 108 7.52 10.84 17.47
N PRO A 109 7.30 11.51 18.62
CA PRO A 109 6.22 12.47 18.73
C PRO A 109 6.37 13.45 17.58
N ALA A 110 5.33 13.56 16.75
CA ALA A 110 5.29 14.56 15.69
C ALA A 110 5.76 15.88 16.32
N PRO A 111 6.72 16.60 15.72
CA PRO A 111 7.22 17.82 16.33
C PRO A 111 6.01 18.70 16.61
N ALA A 112 5.76 18.94 17.91
CA ALA A 112 4.63 19.73 18.36
C ALA A 112 4.71 21.05 17.61
N THR A 113 3.82 21.24 16.63
CA THR A 113 3.66 22.52 15.96
C THR A 113 3.17 23.46 17.04
N THR A 114 4.13 24.18 17.62
CA THR A 114 3.88 25.25 18.58
C THR A 114 3.01 26.25 17.84
N PRO A 115 1.82 26.63 18.33
CA PRO A 115 1.05 27.68 17.69
C PRO A 115 1.71 29.01 18.02
N ALA A 116 2.71 29.41 17.23
CA ALA A 116 3.21 30.78 17.24
C ALA A 116 2.26 31.63 16.40
N ILE A 117 1.46 32.43 17.11
CA ILE A 117 0.49 33.34 16.53
C ILE A 117 1.19 34.42 15.67
N ARG A 118 0.67 34.58 14.45
CA ARG A 118 0.83 35.66 13.45
C ARG A 118 1.90 36.74 13.71
N THR A 119 2.84 36.86 12.77
CA THR A 119 3.19 38.17 12.19
C THR A 119 3.25 38.04 10.67
N ARG A 120 2.58 38.98 9.99
CA ARG A 120 2.41 39.05 8.54
C ARG A 120 3.71 39.51 7.88
N HIS A 121 4.19 38.83 6.83
CA HIS A 121 4.92 39.44 5.70
C HIS A 121 5.22 38.42 4.59
N GLY A 122 4.86 38.79 3.34
CA GLY A 122 5.30 38.23 2.04
C GLY A 122 4.88 36.77 1.79
N ALA A 123 3.80 36.44 1.08
CA ALA A 123 3.56 36.68 -0.35
C ALA A 123 4.78 36.37 -1.24
N ASP A 124 4.53 35.47 -2.20
CA ASP A 124 5.42 34.96 -3.24
C ASP A 124 6.43 33.90 -2.70
N ILE A 125 6.45 32.65 -3.16
CA ILE A 125 6.72 32.26 -4.55
C ILE A 125 6.28 30.78 -4.74
N TRP A 126 5.40 30.58 -5.73
CA TRP A 126 5.28 29.37 -6.59
C TRP A 126 4.59 28.09 -6.06
N ALA A 127 3.26 28.05 -6.18
CA ALA A 127 2.51 26.83 -6.47
C ALA A 127 2.38 26.64 -8.01
N PRO A 128 2.36 25.38 -8.50
CA PRO A 128 2.33 25.08 -9.93
C PRO A 128 1.00 25.53 -10.57
N THR A 129 1.09 26.20 -11.71
CA THR A 129 -0.08 26.54 -12.52
C THR A 129 -0.68 25.29 -13.13
N ARG A 130 -1.92 24.98 -12.78
CA ARG A 130 -2.86 24.33 -13.69
C ARG A 130 -4.28 24.59 -13.23
N ASP A 131 -4.90 25.60 -13.82
CA ASP A 131 -6.34 25.53 -14.02
C ASP A 131 -6.73 25.94 -15.44
N ARG A 132 -7.74 25.24 -15.90
CA ARG A 132 -8.20 25.03 -17.27
C ARG A 132 -9.52 25.78 -17.40
N ALA A 133 -9.62 26.68 -18.37
CA ALA A 133 -10.91 27.07 -18.93
C ALA A 133 -10.79 27.56 -20.38
N THR A 134 -11.30 26.72 -21.30
CA THR A 134 -12.15 27.05 -22.45
C THR A 134 -12.24 28.53 -22.88
N ASN A 135 -12.00 28.83 -24.16
CA ASN A 135 -13.07 28.92 -25.19
C ASN A 135 -12.61 29.63 -26.49
N MET A 136 -12.77 28.93 -27.62
CA MET A 136 -13.14 29.41 -28.99
C MET A 136 -12.29 30.49 -29.68
N ALA A 137 -11.63 30.14 -30.80
CA ALA A 137 -12.10 30.40 -32.19
C ALA A 137 -12.10 31.90 -32.53
N GLY A 138 -11.29 32.35 -33.50
CA GLY A 138 -11.78 32.60 -34.86
C GLY A 138 -12.83 33.73 -34.83
N HIS A 139 -12.67 34.91 -35.42
CA HIS A 139 -12.21 35.17 -36.76
C HIS A 139 -11.91 36.67 -36.87
N THR A 140 -10.76 37.01 -37.46
CA THR A 140 -10.55 38.31 -38.08
C THR A 140 -11.03 38.20 -39.54
N VAL A 141 -11.67 39.25 -40.06
CA VAL A 141 -11.25 39.83 -41.34
C VAL A 141 -11.83 41.24 -41.47
N ALA A 142 -10.95 42.15 -41.87
CA ALA A 142 -11.22 43.53 -42.20
C ALA A 142 -12.08 43.65 -43.47
N LEU A 143 -13.04 44.58 -43.47
CA LEU A 143 -12.96 45.88 -44.17
C LEU A 143 -14.22 46.71 -43.87
#